data_AF-X1RDU4-F1
#
_entry.id   AF-X1RDU4-F1
#
_cell.length_a   1.000
_cell.length_b   1.000
_cell.length_c   1.000
_cell.angle_alpha   90.00
_cell.angle_beta   90.00
_cell.angle_gamma   90.00
#
_symmetry.space_group_name_H-M   'P 1'
#
loop_
_entity.id
_entity.type
_entity.pdbx_description
1 polymer ?
#
loop_
_entity_poly.entity_id
_entity_poly.type
_entity_poly.pdbx_seq_one_letter_code
_entity_poly.pdbx_strand_id
1 'polypeptide(L)' 'MKLPDTWKCHICGEERPDERISVVTKPWVINGQTVGGQNIRYCNDRPACIKGAKEFSFFNPGEEA' A
#
# COMPACT_ATOMS: atom_id res chain seq x y z
N MET A 1 21.27 -9.49 7.05
CA MET A 1 20.18 -9.37 6.07
C MET A 1 20.29 -7.99 5.44
N LYS A 2 20.48 -7.90 4.12
CA LYS A 2 20.44 -6.61 3.41
C LYS A 2 18.98 -6.33 3.05
N LEU A 3 18.44 -5.21 3.52
CA LEU A 3 17.11 -4.77 3.10
C LEU A 3 17.14 -4.46 1.59
N PRO A 4 16.03 -4.66 0.86
CA PRO A 4 16.00 -4.32 -0.55
C PRO A 4 16.28 -2.82 -0.72
N ASP A 5 17.17 -2.48 -1.65
CA ASP A 5 17.55 -1.07 -1.92
C ASP A 5 16.38 -0.30 -2.57
N THR A 6 15.38 -1.02 -3.08
CA THR A 6 14.19 -0.45 -3.72
C THR A 6 12.92 -1.22 -3.35
N TRP A 7 11.78 -0.55 -3.48
CA TRP A 7 10.46 -1.14 -3.31
C TRP A 7 9.51 -0.72 -4.41
N LYS A 8 8.61 -1.63 -4.77
CA LYS A 8 7.48 -1.35 -5.67
C LYS A 8 6.41 -0.50 -4.98
N CYS A 9 6.02 0.60 -5.63
CA CYS A 9 4.81 1.36 -5.31
C CYS A 9 3.57 0.55 -5.72
N HIS A 10 2.63 0.33 -4.81
CA HIS A 10 1.37 -0.36 -5.08
C HIS A 10 0.40 0.47 -5.92
N ILE A 11 0.64 1.77 -6.06
CA ILE A 11 -0.27 2.67 -6.78
C ILE A 11 0.13 2.81 -8.26
N CYS A 12 1.40 3.18 -8.53
CA CYS A 12 1.87 3.34 -9.91
C CYS A 12 2.65 2.15 -10.45
N GLY A 13 3.00 1.17 -9.62
CA GLY A 13 3.70 -0.05 -10.04
C GLY A 13 5.21 0.08 -10.24
N GLU A 14 5.79 1.28 -10.13
CA GLU A 14 7.24 1.48 -10.30
C GLU A 14 8.05 1.01 -9.09
N GLU A 15 9.25 0.48 -9.36
CA GLU A 15 10.28 0.23 -8.34
C GLU A 15 11.06 1.52 -8.05
N ARG A 16 11.21 1.84 -6.77
CA ARG A 16 11.76 3.12 -6.32
C ARG A 16 12.65 2.92 -5.10
N PRO A 17 13.67 3.76 -4.87
CA PRO A 17 14.49 3.70 -3.66
C PRO A 17 13.64 3.76 -2.38
N ASP A 18 14.11 3.13 -1.30
CA ASP A 18 13.43 3.11 0.00
C ASP A 18 13.07 4.53 0.49
N GLU A 19 13.97 5.49 0.33
CA GLU A 19 13.74 6.91 0.67
C GLU A 19 12.56 7.58 -0.08
N ARG A 20 12.17 7.03 -1.24
CA ARG A 20 11.06 7.51 -2.07
C ARG A 20 9.75 6.78 -1.80
N ILE A 21 9.75 5.83 -0.88
CA ILE A 21 8.60 5.01 -0.55
C ILE A 21 8.15 5.30 0.88
N SER A 22 6.85 5.35 1.07
CA SER A 22 6.24 5.33 2.39
C SER A 22 5.19 4.25 2.46
N VAL A 23 4.88 3.82 3.68
CA VAL A 23 3.88 2.79 3.96
C VAL A 23 2.73 3.43 4.72
N VAL A 24 1.50 3.22 4.25
CA VAL A 24 0.30 3.47 5.04
C VAL A 24 -0.30 2.13 5.43
N THR A 25 -0.56 1.95 6.72
CA THR A 25 -1.24 0.77 7.25
C THR A 25 -2.72 1.07 7.40
N LYS A 26 -3.57 0.24 6.80
CA LYS A 26 -5.03 0.31 6.95
C LYS A 26 -5.56 -0.93 7.67
N PRO A 27 -6.54 -0.80 8.57
CA PRO A 27 -7.17 -1.97 9.17
C PRO A 27 -7.88 -2.78 8.08
N TRP A 28 -7.74 -4.10 8.15
CA TRP A 28 -8.58 -5.02 7.39
C TRP A 28 -9.76 -5.42 8.27
N VAL A 29 -10.96 -5.00 7.87
CA VAL A 29 -12.20 -5.20 8.64
C VAL A 29 -13.10 -6.18 7.89
N ILE A 30 -13.51 -7.26 8.57
CA ILE A 30 -14.50 -8.23 8.10
C ILE A 30 -15.61 -8.28 9.15
N ASN A 31 -16.87 -8.15 8.72
CA ASN A 31 -18.04 -8.15 9.61
C ASN A 31 -17.91 -7.17 10.80
N GLY A 32 -17.31 -5.99 10.58
CA GLY A 32 -17.09 -4.99 11.62
C GLY A 32 -15.93 -5.30 12.59
N GLN A 33 -15.26 -6.44 12.46
CA GLN A 33 -14.10 -6.82 13.26
C GLN A 33 -12.80 -6.62 12.49
N THR A 34 -11.82 -5.96 13.11
CA THR A 34 -10.46 -5.87 12.55
C THR A 34 -9.77 -7.23 12.67
N VAL A 35 -9.43 -7.82 11.53
CA VAL A 35 -8.78 -9.14 11.43
C VAL A 35 -7.31 -9.05 11.01
N GLY A 36 -6.83 -7.86 10.65
CA GLY A 36 -5.44 -7.64 10.27
C GLY A 36 -5.16 -6.21 9.81
N GLY A 37 -4.00 -6.01 9.19
CA GLY A 37 -3.58 -4.74 8.61
C GLY A 37 -3.04 -4.91 7.19
N GLN A 38 -3.36 -3.97 6.31
CA GLN A 38 -2.86 -3.89 4.95
C GLN A 38 -1.77 -2.82 4.89
N ASN A 39 -0.55 -3.21 4.54
CA ASN A 39 0.57 -2.28 4.36
C ASN A 39 0.69 -1.89 2.89
N ILE A 40 0.27 -0.66 2.58
CA ILE A 40 0.26 -0.11 1.23
C ILE A 40 1.50 0.77 1.06
N ARG A 41 2.41 0.35 0.19
CA ARG A 41 3.61 1.08 -0.24
C ARG A 41 3.25 2.05 -1.35
N TYR A 42 3.69 3.29 -1.25
CA TYR A 42 3.43 4.32 -2.25
C TYR A 42 4.59 5.30 -2.41
N CYS A 43 4.72 5.92 -3.58
CA CYS A 43 5.67 7.00 -3.80
C CYS A 43 5.32 8.21 -2.91
N ASN A 44 6.22 8.57 -2.01
CA ASN A 44 6.01 9.65 -1.04
C ASN A 44 6.22 11.06 -1.63
N ASP A 45 6.72 11.13 -2.86
CA ASP A 45 7.03 12.35 -3.59
C ASP A 45 6.09 12.62 -4.77
N ARG A 46 5.12 11.74 -5.03
CA ARG A 46 4.15 11.88 -6.13
C ARG A 46 2.73 12.12 -5.59
N PRO A 47 2.13 13.31 -5.81
CA PRO A 47 0.78 13.62 -5.31
C PRO A 47 -0.29 12.59 -5.68
N ALA A 48 -0.22 12.05 -6.90
CA ALA A 48 -1.15 11.00 -7.36
C ALA A 48 -1.02 9.70 -6.54
N CYS A 49 0.20 9.28 -6.20
CA CYS A 49 0.44 8.09 -5.37
C CYS A 49 0.02 8.32 -3.93
N ILE A 50 0.27 9.50 -3.37
CA ILE A 50 -0.15 9.87 -2.01
C ILE A 50 -1.68 9.85 -1.90
N LYS A 51 -2.39 10.42 -2.89
CA LYS A 51 -3.85 10.39 -2.94
C LYS A 51 -4.36 8.96 -3.13
N GLY A 52 -3.84 8.25 -4.11
CA GLY A 52 -4.25 6.87 -4.41
C GLY A 52 -4.04 5.93 -3.22
N ALA A 53 -2.96 6.08 -2.44
CA ALA A 53 -2.71 5.27 -1.25
C ALA A 53 -3.80 5.43 -0.18
N LYS A 54 -4.48 6.59 -0.10
CA LYS A 54 -5.61 6.79 0.82
C LYS A 54 -6.87 6.02 0.40
N GLU A 55 -7.04 5.78 -0.89
CA GLU A 55 -8.24 5.14 -1.46
C GLU A 55 -8.02 3.64 -1.73
N PHE A 56 -6.78 3.23 -2.02
CA PHE A 56 -6.43 1.86 -2.40
C PHE A 56 -6.67 0.82 -1.28
N SER A 57 -7.16 -0.36 -1.65
CA SER A 57 -7.32 -1.54 -0.77
C SER A 57 -6.98 -2.79 -1.59
N PHE A 58 -6.28 -3.77 -1.00
CA PHE A 58 -6.08 -5.08 -1.63
C PHE A 58 -7.32 -5.96 -1.53
N PHE A 59 -8.20 -5.66 -0.56
CA PHE A 59 -9.43 -6.39 -0.35
C PHE A 59 -10.58 -5.49 -0.79
N ASN A 60 -11.06 -5.70 -2.01
CA ASN A 60 -12.38 -5.21 -2.43
C ASN A 60 -13.40 -6.31 -2.09
N PRO A 61 -14.49 -6.01 -1.38
CA PRO A 61 -15.48 -7.00 -0.94
C PRO A 61 -16.37 -7.56 -2.08
N GLY A 62 -15.87 -7.65 -3.32
CA GLY A 62 -16.62 -8.09 -4.49
C GLY A 62 -15.84 -8.88 -5.54
N GLU A 63 -14.55 -9.17 -5.33
CA GLU A 63 -13.79 -10.13 -6.13
C GLU A 63 -13.60 -11.39 -5.30
N GLU A 64 -14.50 -12.35 -5.50
CA GLU A 64 -14.30 -13.74 -5.11
C GLU A 64 -13.15 -14.31 -5.95
N ALA A 65 -12.17 -14.92 -5.26
CA ALA A 65 -11.04 -15.60 -5.90
C ALA A 65 -11.46 -16.90 -6.60
#